data_AF-A0AA37BFE2-F1
#
_entry.id   AF-A0AA37BFE2-F1
#
_cell.length_a   1.000
_cell.length_b   1.000
_cell.length_c   1.000
_cell.angle_alpha   90.00
_cell.angle_beta   90.00
_cell.angle_gamma   90.00
#
_symmetry.space_group_name_H-M   'P 1'
#
loop_
_entity.id
_entity.type
_entity.pdbx_description
1 polymer ?
#
loop_
_entity_poly.entity_id
_entity_poly.type
_entity_poly.pdbx_seq_one_letter_code
_entity_poly.pdbx_strand_id
1 'polypeptide(L)'
;MSEVTFDRALLVNVDFSGMRFAGFSVHDSTFERCDFSGVAFEGLSLGLTGVHDAGWPQSVFRDCTFRRTRLAPSTFFGNVRFERCLFDRSRLHGQTFTSEAEFVDCVFRGRVRNINFWGRPDDHDQAVLGRDHNDFTGNDFTGAELDYVAFHHIDLRAQRFPGLPGYALLDRISERVEAVLPLVEHWPDPRHREMARFSLEFLADLAVEQNDDQALVSPLDMGRKLPSALREELFEALRRTPSDTSPGRAVPPHAPAPAGP
;
A
#
# COMPACT_ATOMS: atom_id res chain seq x y z
N MET A 1 27.94 -1.80 -18.98
CA MET A 1 27.19 -1.69 -17.71
C MET A 1 27.15 -3.08 -17.11
N SER A 2 27.31 -3.22 -15.79
CA SER A 2 27.42 -4.54 -15.15
C SER A 2 26.06 -5.16 -14.92
N GLU A 3 25.94 -6.44 -15.25
CA GLU A 3 24.87 -7.33 -14.78
C GLU A 3 25.42 -8.14 -13.60
N VAL A 4 24.60 -8.31 -12.56
CA VAL A 4 24.96 -9.11 -11.39
C VAL A 4 23.76 -9.94 -10.95
N THR A 5 24.03 -11.19 -10.61
CA THR A 5 23.05 -12.12 -10.05
C THR A 5 23.57 -12.62 -8.71
N PHE A 6 22.74 -12.52 -7.69
CA PHE A 6 22.95 -13.13 -6.38
C PHE A 6 22.00 -14.32 -6.25
N ASP A 7 22.55 -15.50 -6.01
CA ASP A 7 21.81 -16.75 -5.82
C ASP A 7 22.34 -17.44 -4.56
N ARG A 8 21.45 -17.67 -3.58
CA ARG A 8 21.81 -18.24 -2.26
C ARG A 8 22.97 -17.50 -1.58
N ALA A 9 23.02 -16.18 -1.74
CA ALA A 9 24.10 -15.35 -1.24
C ALA A 9 23.75 -14.71 0.11
N LEU A 10 24.76 -14.54 0.96
CA LEU A 10 24.69 -13.73 2.18
C LEU A 10 25.65 -12.55 2.06
N LEU A 11 25.09 -11.34 2.06
CA LEU A 11 25.85 -10.10 2.02
C LEU A 11 25.62 -9.31 3.29
N VAL A 12 26.71 -8.92 3.96
CA VAL A 12 26.65 -8.25 5.25
C VAL A 12 27.55 -7.02 5.22
N ASN A 13 26.98 -5.86 5.57
CA ASN A 13 27.69 -4.58 5.63
C ASN A 13 28.37 -4.20 4.30
N VAL A 14 27.73 -4.48 3.16
CA VAL A 14 28.27 -4.16 1.83
C VAL A 14 27.79 -2.79 1.37
N ASP A 15 28.73 -1.96 0.89
CA ASP A 15 28.45 -0.65 0.31
C ASP A 15 28.33 -0.77 -1.22
N PHE A 16 27.12 -0.61 -1.74
CA PHE A 16 26.81 -0.50 -3.16
C PHE A 16 26.58 0.95 -3.60
N SER A 17 26.82 1.93 -2.73
CA SER A 17 26.40 3.31 -2.96
C SER A 17 26.99 3.92 -4.23
N GLY A 18 26.16 4.69 -4.94
CA GLY A 18 26.51 5.35 -6.20
C GLY A 18 26.69 4.42 -7.40
N MET A 19 26.58 3.10 -7.24
CA MET A 19 26.74 2.15 -8.34
C MET A 19 25.61 2.23 -9.36
N ARG A 20 25.88 1.72 -10.57
CA ARG A 20 24.90 1.57 -11.63
C ARG A 20 24.90 0.13 -12.13
N PHE A 21 23.74 -0.52 -12.12
CA PHE A 21 23.57 -1.88 -12.60
C PHE A 21 22.66 -1.87 -13.83
N ALA A 22 23.12 -2.49 -14.92
CA ALA A 22 22.27 -2.79 -16.06
C ALA A 22 21.24 -3.86 -15.69
N GLY A 23 21.67 -4.86 -14.93
CA GLY A 23 20.81 -5.90 -14.36
C GLY A 23 21.24 -6.23 -12.93
N PHE A 24 20.28 -6.33 -12.02
CA PHE A 24 20.48 -6.75 -10.64
C PHE A 24 19.39 -7.75 -10.28
N SER A 25 19.78 -9.03 -10.22
CA SER A 25 18.87 -10.14 -9.95
C SER A 25 19.19 -10.78 -8.61
N VAL A 26 18.15 -11.06 -7.83
CA VAL A 26 18.28 -11.64 -6.49
C VAL A 26 17.38 -12.86 -6.37
N HIS A 27 17.98 -13.98 -5.95
CA HIS A 27 17.30 -15.25 -5.72
C HIS A 27 17.78 -15.84 -4.40
N ASP A 28 16.84 -16.22 -3.51
CA ASP A 28 17.11 -16.89 -2.23
C ASP A 28 18.29 -16.28 -1.45
N SER A 29 18.42 -14.94 -1.46
CA SER A 29 19.59 -14.26 -0.93
C SER A 29 19.22 -13.32 0.20
N THR A 30 20.16 -13.12 1.12
CA THR A 30 20.02 -12.22 2.27
C THR A 30 21.03 -11.09 2.18
N PHE A 31 20.54 -9.86 2.32
CA PHE A 31 21.33 -8.64 2.43
C PHE A 31 21.07 -8.03 3.80
N GLU A 32 22.13 -7.89 4.61
CA GLU A 32 22.04 -7.28 5.94
C GLU A 32 22.88 -6.02 6.01
N ARG A 33 22.26 -4.92 6.45
CA ARG A 33 22.96 -3.64 6.69
C ARG A 33 23.75 -3.16 5.47
N CYS A 34 23.23 -3.44 4.27
CA CYS A 34 23.84 -3.00 3.03
C CYS A 34 23.35 -1.60 2.64
N ASP A 35 24.21 -0.82 2.00
CA ASP A 35 23.88 0.53 1.53
C ASP A 35 23.71 0.55 0.01
N PHE A 36 22.50 0.85 -0.45
CA PHE A 36 22.15 1.03 -1.85
C PHE A 36 21.99 2.52 -2.21
N SER A 37 22.48 3.43 -1.40
CA SER A 37 22.31 4.88 -1.58
C SER A 37 22.78 5.36 -2.95
N GLY A 38 21.90 6.02 -3.69
CA GLY A 38 22.21 6.58 -5.01
C GLY A 38 22.33 5.56 -6.13
N VAL A 39 22.10 4.26 -5.85
CA VAL A 39 22.15 3.21 -6.87
C VAL A 39 21.12 3.48 -7.97
N ALA A 40 21.53 3.26 -9.22
CA ALA A 40 20.62 3.20 -10.35
C ALA A 40 20.50 1.76 -10.84
N PHE A 41 19.29 1.21 -10.72
CA PHE A 41 18.94 -0.07 -11.33
C PHE A 41 18.21 0.19 -12.63
N GLU A 42 18.78 -0.25 -13.74
CA GLU A 42 18.12 -0.18 -15.06
C GLU A 42 17.23 -1.40 -15.27
N GLY A 43 17.71 -2.58 -14.88
CA GLY A 43 16.92 -3.79 -14.64
C GLY A 43 17.08 -4.24 -13.19
N LEU A 44 15.97 -4.37 -12.47
CA LEU A 44 15.92 -4.90 -11.11
C LEU A 44 14.90 -6.01 -11.08
N SER A 45 15.31 -7.16 -10.56
CA SER A 45 14.41 -8.26 -10.30
C SER A 45 14.70 -8.84 -8.93
N LEU A 46 13.73 -8.69 -8.04
CA LEU A 46 13.82 -9.17 -6.68
C LEU A 46 12.97 -10.43 -6.58
N GLY A 47 13.52 -11.48 -5.97
CA GLY A 47 12.79 -12.72 -5.73
C GLY A 47 12.10 -13.28 -6.97
N LEU A 48 12.83 -13.50 -8.07
CA LEU A 48 12.29 -14.25 -9.21
C LEU A 48 12.22 -15.75 -8.88
N THR A 49 11.21 -16.43 -9.42
CA THR A 49 11.13 -17.89 -9.39
C THR A 49 12.39 -18.48 -10.03
N GLY A 50 13.15 -19.26 -9.25
CA GLY A 50 14.22 -20.07 -9.81
C GLY A 50 13.62 -21.17 -10.68
N VAL A 51 14.22 -21.44 -11.84
CA VAL A 51 13.70 -22.43 -12.82
C VAL A 51 13.83 -23.89 -12.31
N HIS A 52 14.34 -24.12 -11.11
CA HIS A 52 14.94 -25.42 -10.75
C HIS A 52 14.61 -26.02 -9.38
N ASP A 53 13.74 -25.45 -8.54
CA ASP A 53 13.37 -26.09 -7.26
C ASP A 53 11.87 -25.96 -6.93
N ALA A 54 11.38 -26.91 -6.14
CA ALA A 54 9.99 -26.95 -5.66
C ALA A 54 9.75 -25.80 -4.66
N GLY A 55 9.31 -24.64 -5.16
CA GLY A 55 8.92 -23.49 -4.35
C GLY A 55 9.46 -22.17 -4.88
N TRP A 56 9.01 -21.08 -4.27
CA TRP A 56 9.47 -19.73 -4.57
C TRP A 56 10.17 -19.15 -3.34
N PRO A 57 11.48 -19.37 -3.16
CA PRO A 57 12.19 -18.94 -1.95
C PRO A 57 12.24 -17.41 -1.84
N GLN A 58 12.08 -16.93 -0.63
CA GLN A 58 12.04 -15.49 -0.34
C GLN A 58 13.46 -14.92 -0.25
N SER A 59 13.72 -13.82 -0.95
CA SER A 59 14.93 -13.01 -0.72
C SER A 59 14.68 -11.96 0.35
N VAL A 60 15.67 -11.68 1.19
CA VAL A 60 15.50 -10.81 2.36
C VAL A 60 16.50 -9.65 2.33
N PHE A 61 15.98 -8.42 2.48
CA PHE A 61 16.76 -7.22 2.77
C PHE A 61 16.44 -6.80 4.20
N ARG A 62 17.46 -6.81 5.05
CA ARG A 62 17.33 -6.51 6.48
C ARG A 62 18.21 -5.32 6.84
N ASP A 63 17.63 -4.33 7.51
CA ASP A 63 18.34 -3.14 7.99
C ASP A 63 19.10 -2.40 6.86
N CYS A 64 18.61 -2.50 5.61
CA CYS A 64 19.26 -1.92 4.43
C CYS A 64 18.78 -0.49 4.15
N THR A 65 19.65 0.30 3.50
CA THR A 65 19.33 1.68 3.12
C THR A 65 19.18 1.84 1.61
N PHE A 66 18.02 2.33 1.20
CA PHE A 66 17.70 2.76 -0.15
C PHE A 66 17.44 4.26 -0.12
N ARG A 67 18.51 5.07 -0.18
CA ARG A 67 18.38 6.54 -0.26
C ARG A 67 18.65 7.03 -1.67
N ARG A 68 17.75 7.83 -2.24
CA ARG A 68 17.89 8.39 -3.60
C ARG A 68 18.16 7.32 -4.66
N THR A 69 17.64 6.12 -4.47
CA THR A 69 17.80 5.03 -5.44
C THR A 69 16.89 5.26 -6.62
N ARG A 70 17.31 4.79 -7.80
CA ARG A 70 16.50 4.85 -9.01
C ARG A 70 16.09 3.44 -9.38
N LEU A 71 14.80 3.17 -9.26
CA LEU A 71 14.16 1.97 -9.76
C LEU A 71 13.51 2.30 -11.10
N ALA A 72 13.56 1.36 -12.04
CA ALA A 72 12.80 1.47 -13.28
C ALA A 72 11.30 1.40 -12.98
N PRO A 73 10.44 2.13 -13.71
CA PRO A 73 9.01 1.84 -13.70
C PRO A 73 8.77 0.36 -14.03
N SER A 74 7.72 -0.25 -13.46
CA SER A 74 7.40 -1.67 -13.69
C SER A 74 8.46 -2.68 -13.20
N THR A 75 9.34 -2.29 -12.28
CA THR A 75 10.17 -3.26 -11.54
C THR A 75 9.29 -4.31 -10.89
N PHE A 76 9.65 -5.58 -11.11
CA PHE A 76 9.06 -6.73 -10.45
C PHE A 76 9.74 -6.97 -9.10
N PHE A 77 8.97 -6.90 -8.02
CA PHE A 77 9.50 -7.10 -6.67
C PHE A 77 9.55 -8.58 -6.27
N GLY A 78 8.71 -9.44 -6.87
CA GLY A 78 8.66 -10.88 -6.59
C GLY A 78 8.59 -11.23 -5.11
N ASN A 79 8.97 -12.47 -4.75
CA ASN A 79 9.01 -12.91 -3.36
C ASN A 79 10.22 -12.31 -2.63
N VAL A 80 10.10 -11.04 -2.25
CA VAL A 80 11.10 -10.30 -1.48
C VAL A 80 10.49 -9.82 -0.17
N ARG A 81 11.30 -9.82 0.90
CA ARG A 81 10.97 -9.18 2.17
C ARG A 81 11.95 -8.06 2.47
N PHE A 82 11.40 -6.89 2.72
CA PHE A 82 12.12 -5.77 3.33
C PHE A 82 11.79 -5.72 4.82
N GLU A 83 12.81 -5.81 5.65
CA GLU A 83 12.70 -5.78 7.11
C GLU A 83 13.55 -4.62 7.64
N ARG A 84 12.93 -3.67 8.36
CA ARG A 84 13.59 -2.48 8.91
C ARG A 84 14.42 -1.69 7.89
N CYS A 85 13.96 -1.66 6.65
CA CYS A 85 14.64 -0.94 5.57
C CYS A 85 14.21 0.53 5.51
N LEU A 86 15.13 1.39 5.04
CA LEU A 86 14.86 2.81 4.79
C LEU A 86 14.73 3.07 3.30
N PHE A 87 13.59 3.61 2.86
CA PHE A 87 13.38 4.17 1.53
C PHE A 87 13.30 5.70 1.63
N ASP A 88 14.42 6.40 1.41
CA ASP A 88 14.51 7.87 1.56
C ASP A 88 14.74 8.56 0.22
N ARG A 89 13.69 9.22 -0.29
CA ARG A 89 13.67 9.90 -1.59
C ARG A 89 14.09 8.99 -2.75
N SER A 90 13.80 7.70 -2.61
CA SER A 90 13.97 6.71 -3.66
C SER A 90 12.84 6.83 -4.68
N ARG A 91 13.14 6.55 -5.95
CA ARG A 91 12.18 6.68 -7.04
C ARG A 91 11.19 5.51 -7.03
N LEU A 92 10.30 5.53 -6.05
CA LEU A 92 9.14 4.64 -5.94
C LEU A 92 8.00 5.24 -6.79
N HIS A 93 8.10 4.99 -8.10
CA HIS A 93 7.18 5.51 -9.11
C HIS A 93 6.81 4.46 -10.15
N GLY A 94 5.54 4.03 -10.14
CA GLY A 94 5.01 3.12 -11.17
C GLY A 94 5.34 1.65 -10.95
N GLN A 95 5.68 1.23 -9.73
CA GLN A 95 5.82 -0.19 -9.39
C GLN A 95 4.44 -0.75 -9.01
N THR A 96 3.85 -1.51 -9.92
CA THR A 96 2.53 -2.15 -9.71
C THR A 96 2.62 -3.68 -9.64
N PHE A 97 3.81 -4.25 -9.85
CA PHE A 97 4.10 -5.68 -9.76
C PHE A 97 4.81 -6.01 -8.44
N THR A 98 4.03 -5.93 -7.38
CA THR A 98 4.48 -5.95 -5.97
C THR A 98 3.66 -6.93 -5.13
N SER A 99 2.81 -7.74 -5.77
CA SER A 99 1.86 -8.66 -5.13
C SER A 99 2.53 -9.64 -4.18
N GLU A 100 3.77 -10.06 -4.43
CA GLU A 100 4.49 -11.04 -3.58
C GLU A 100 5.47 -10.38 -2.60
N ALA A 101 5.51 -9.05 -2.54
CA ALA A 101 6.48 -8.32 -1.74
C ALA A 101 5.98 -8.06 -0.31
N GLU A 102 6.86 -8.25 0.66
CA GLU A 102 6.60 -7.97 2.07
C GLU A 102 7.40 -6.76 2.56
N PHE A 103 6.79 -5.97 3.44
CA PHE A 103 7.41 -4.79 4.05
C PHE A 103 7.09 -4.77 5.54
N VAL A 104 8.12 -4.92 6.36
CA VAL A 104 7.98 -4.98 7.82
C VAL A 104 8.90 -3.96 8.47
N ASP A 105 8.32 -3.12 9.32
CA ASP A 105 9.01 -2.04 10.05
C ASP A 105 9.84 -1.12 9.13
N CYS A 106 9.42 -0.96 7.87
CA CYS A 106 10.13 -0.12 6.90
C CYS A 106 9.75 1.35 7.04
N VAL A 107 10.67 2.23 6.67
CA VAL A 107 10.46 3.69 6.71
C VAL A 107 10.48 4.24 5.30
N PHE A 108 9.42 4.95 4.92
CA PHE A 108 9.27 5.61 3.63
C PHE A 108 9.31 7.13 3.80
N ARG A 109 10.21 7.80 3.08
CA ARG A 109 10.34 9.27 3.09
C ARG A 109 10.42 9.82 1.68
N GLY A 110 9.80 10.98 1.47
CA GLY A 110 9.69 11.60 0.15
C GLY A 110 8.52 11.03 -0.66
N ARG A 111 8.55 11.23 -1.98
CA ARG A 111 7.41 10.89 -2.85
C ARG A 111 7.33 9.40 -3.14
N VAL A 112 6.15 8.82 -2.90
CA VAL A 112 5.74 7.50 -3.37
C VAL A 112 4.55 7.71 -4.28
N ARG A 113 4.63 7.24 -5.52
CA ARG A 113 3.63 7.58 -6.53
C ARG A 113 3.26 6.42 -7.44
N ASN A 114 1.98 6.25 -7.74
CA ASN A 114 1.49 5.21 -8.65
C ASN A 114 2.05 3.82 -8.26
N ILE A 115 1.88 3.44 -7.00
CA ILE A 115 2.32 2.16 -6.46
C ILE A 115 1.12 1.45 -5.87
N ASN A 116 1.09 0.14 -6.02
CA ASN A 116 0.17 -0.71 -5.30
C ASN A 116 0.97 -1.51 -4.27
N PHE A 117 0.48 -1.58 -3.04
CA PHE A 117 0.97 -2.50 -2.02
C PHE A 117 -0.13 -3.52 -1.75
N TRP A 118 0.26 -4.78 -1.57
CA TRP A 118 -0.67 -5.89 -1.44
C TRP A 118 -0.36 -6.68 -0.17
N GLY A 119 -1.37 -6.88 0.67
CA GLY A 119 -1.31 -7.76 1.84
C GLY A 119 -1.64 -9.21 1.50
N ARG A 120 -1.91 -9.53 0.23
CA ARG A 120 -2.12 -10.88 -0.29
C ARG A 120 -1.32 -11.07 -1.58
N PRO A 121 -0.62 -12.20 -1.76
CA PRO A 121 -0.08 -12.60 -3.05
C PRO A 121 -1.17 -12.84 -4.08
N ASP A 122 -0.79 -12.80 -5.37
CA ASP A 122 -1.64 -13.27 -6.44
C ASP A 122 -2.07 -14.74 -6.19
N ASP A 123 -3.34 -15.06 -6.40
CA ASP A 123 -3.91 -16.39 -6.08
C ASP A 123 -3.15 -17.55 -6.72
N HIS A 124 -2.59 -17.32 -7.92
CA HIS A 124 -1.79 -18.32 -8.63
C HIS A 124 -0.48 -18.68 -7.89
N ASP A 125 0.06 -17.72 -7.14
CA ASP A 125 1.39 -17.81 -6.56
C ASP A 125 1.36 -18.28 -5.09
N GLN A 126 0.21 -18.18 -4.40
CA GLN A 126 0.09 -18.56 -2.99
C GLN A 126 0.57 -19.99 -2.69
N ALA A 127 0.24 -20.94 -3.58
CA ALA A 127 0.64 -22.34 -3.41
C ALA A 127 2.17 -22.54 -3.51
N VAL A 128 2.84 -21.82 -4.42
CA VAL A 128 4.30 -21.94 -4.60
C VAL A 128 5.08 -21.10 -3.59
N LEU A 129 4.48 -20.03 -3.07
CA LEU A 129 5.00 -19.22 -1.97
C LEU A 129 4.83 -19.92 -0.61
N GLY A 130 3.82 -20.77 -0.46
CA GLY A 130 3.46 -21.41 0.80
C GLY A 130 2.80 -20.44 1.80
N ARG A 131 2.22 -19.34 1.33
CA ARG A 131 1.48 -18.36 2.14
C ARG A 131 0.34 -17.72 1.35
N ASP A 132 -0.70 -17.28 2.04
CA ASP A 132 -1.89 -16.60 1.50
C ASP A 132 -1.97 -15.12 1.90
N HIS A 133 -1.04 -14.64 2.72
CA HIS A 133 -0.91 -13.25 3.16
C HIS A 133 0.55 -12.80 3.05
N ASN A 134 0.73 -11.50 2.86
CA ASN A 134 2.02 -10.83 2.96
C ASN A 134 2.10 -10.09 4.27
N ASP A 135 3.24 -10.18 4.94
CA ASP A 135 3.52 -9.28 6.04
C ASP A 135 3.70 -7.84 5.51
N PHE A 136 2.74 -6.98 5.85
CA PHE A 136 2.81 -5.54 5.63
C PHE A 136 2.44 -4.83 6.94
N THR A 137 3.39 -4.64 7.84
CA THR A 137 3.12 -4.18 9.22
C THR A 137 4.22 -3.31 9.77
N GLY A 138 3.88 -2.40 10.68
CA GLY A 138 4.83 -1.53 11.37
C GLY A 138 5.48 -0.46 10.48
N ASN A 139 4.99 -0.28 9.24
CA ASN A 139 5.63 0.62 8.29
C ASN A 139 5.32 2.09 8.62
N ASP A 140 6.33 2.94 8.44
CA ASP A 140 6.25 4.38 8.67
C ASP A 140 6.29 5.17 7.36
N PHE A 141 5.13 5.72 7.00
CA PHE A 141 4.94 6.63 5.87
C PHE A 141 4.80 8.09 6.33
N THR A 142 4.99 8.43 7.61
CA THR A 142 4.74 9.79 8.13
C THR A 142 5.59 10.87 7.46
N GLY A 143 6.76 10.50 6.91
CA GLY A 143 7.62 11.39 6.12
C GLY A 143 7.42 11.30 4.60
N ALA A 144 6.36 10.63 4.14
CA ALA A 144 6.08 10.40 2.73
C ALA A 144 4.99 11.33 2.18
N GLU A 145 5.13 11.67 0.90
CA GLU A 145 4.06 12.24 0.07
C GLU A 145 3.51 11.09 -0.79
N LEU A 146 2.26 10.70 -0.55
CA LEU A 146 1.60 9.59 -1.21
C LEU A 146 0.67 10.12 -2.32
N ASP A 147 1.00 9.81 -3.57
CA ASP A 147 0.24 10.23 -4.75
C ASP A 147 -0.23 8.99 -5.53
N TYR A 148 -1.53 8.67 -5.52
CA TYR A 148 -2.04 7.44 -6.17
C TYR A 148 -1.32 6.19 -5.66
N VAL A 149 -1.29 6.03 -4.33
CA VAL A 149 -0.74 4.85 -3.67
C VAL A 149 -1.91 4.05 -3.13
N ALA A 150 -2.02 2.79 -3.56
CA ALA A 150 -3.05 1.89 -3.10
C ALA A 150 -2.47 0.89 -2.09
N PHE A 151 -3.25 0.62 -1.05
CA PHE A 151 -3.00 -0.43 -0.07
C PHE A 151 -4.17 -1.40 -0.20
N HIS A 152 -3.89 -2.63 -0.60
CA HIS A 152 -4.91 -3.65 -0.88
C HIS A 152 -4.75 -4.79 0.11
N HIS A 153 -5.80 -5.16 0.85
CA HIS A 153 -5.75 -6.27 1.81
C HIS A 153 -4.72 -6.05 2.92
N ILE A 154 -4.47 -4.80 3.30
CA ILE A 154 -3.49 -4.42 4.32
C ILE A 154 -4.22 -3.85 5.53
N ASP A 155 -3.84 -4.30 6.74
CA ASP A 155 -4.27 -3.62 7.97
C ASP A 155 -3.68 -2.21 8.02
N LEU A 156 -4.52 -1.23 7.68
CA LEU A 156 -4.15 0.18 7.65
C LEU A 156 -3.85 0.72 9.06
N ARG A 157 -4.39 0.13 10.13
CA ARG A 157 -4.13 0.55 11.51
C ARG A 157 -2.76 0.09 12.01
N ALA A 158 -2.19 -0.95 11.40
CA ALA A 158 -0.84 -1.41 11.66
C ALA A 158 0.25 -0.54 11.01
N GLN A 159 -0.13 0.51 10.28
CA GLN A 159 0.81 1.44 9.63
C GLN A 159 0.76 2.82 10.28
N ARG A 160 1.82 3.61 10.07
CA ARG A 160 1.85 5.03 10.43
C ARG A 160 1.82 5.88 9.16
N PHE A 161 0.70 6.57 8.91
CA PHE A 161 0.50 7.37 7.71
C PHE A 161 0.82 8.86 7.89
N PRO A 162 1.08 9.60 6.80
CA PRO A 162 1.03 11.06 6.87
C PRO A 162 -0.38 11.50 7.32
N GLY A 163 -0.45 12.65 7.97
CA GLY A 163 -1.68 13.15 8.59
C GLY A 163 -2.24 14.40 7.93
N LEU A 164 -3.11 15.08 8.67
CA LEU A 164 -3.70 16.35 8.24
C LEU A 164 -2.63 17.43 7.98
N PRO A 165 -2.91 18.37 7.07
CA PRO A 165 -4.17 18.52 6.31
C PRO A 165 -4.26 17.65 5.04
N GLY A 166 -3.21 16.90 4.69
CA GLY A 166 -3.13 16.21 3.40
C GLY A 166 -3.83 14.84 3.36
N TYR A 167 -3.88 14.17 4.51
CA TYR A 167 -4.33 12.77 4.59
C TYR A 167 -5.15 12.51 5.85
N ALA A 168 -6.08 11.57 5.76
CA ALA A 168 -6.81 11.05 6.90
C ALA A 168 -7.02 9.53 6.74
N LEU A 169 -6.67 8.76 7.76
CA LEU A 169 -7.13 7.37 7.86
C LEU A 169 -8.55 7.39 8.41
N LEU A 170 -9.51 6.93 7.62
CA LEU A 170 -10.92 6.88 7.97
C LEU A 170 -11.41 5.43 8.00
N ASP A 171 -12.38 5.16 8.87
CA ASP A 171 -13.15 3.92 8.90
C ASP A 171 -14.56 4.15 8.35
N ARG A 172 -15.27 3.06 8.03
CA ARG A 172 -16.65 3.10 7.52
C ARG A 172 -16.82 4.03 6.33
N ILE A 173 -15.96 3.84 5.35
CA ILE A 173 -15.94 4.64 4.13
C ILE A 173 -17.30 4.55 3.43
N SER A 174 -17.93 3.37 3.40
CA SER A 174 -19.26 3.16 2.84
C SER A 174 -20.30 4.13 3.44
N GLU A 175 -20.48 4.12 4.77
CA GLU A 175 -21.40 5.01 5.49
C GLU A 175 -21.05 6.50 5.26
N ARG A 176 -19.76 6.83 5.28
CA ARG A 176 -19.31 8.22 5.05
C ARG A 176 -19.64 8.70 3.65
N VAL A 177 -19.44 7.85 2.64
CA VAL A 177 -19.76 8.14 1.25
C VAL A 177 -21.26 8.36 1.10
N GLU A 178 -22.08 7.47 1.64
CA GLU A 178 -23.55 7.62 1.62
C GLU A 178 -24.00 8.96 2.22
N ALA A 179 -23.39 9.38 3.34
CA ALA A 179 -23.69 10.65 3.98
C ALA A 179 -23.23 11.89 3.18
N VAL A 180 -22.18 11.75 2.36
CA VAL A 180 -21.61 12.85 1.55
C VAL A 180 -22.30 12.99 0.19
N LEU A 181 -22.87 11.92 -0.38
CA LEU A 181 -23.53 11.98 -1.69
C LEU A 181 -24.62 13.09 -1.81
N PRO A 182 -25.46 13.37 -0.79
CA PRO A 182 -26.41 14.48 -0.87
C PRO A 182 -25.76 15.86 -1.06
N LEU A 183 -24.55 16.10 -0.54
CA LEU A 183 -23.81 17.34 -0.76
C LEU A 183 -23.53 17.54 -2.24
N VAL A 184 -23.07 16.48 -2.92
CA VAL A 184 -22.73 16.48 -4.34
C VAL A 184 -23.94 16.83 -5.20
N GLU A 185 -25.14 16.34 -4.86
CA GLU A 185 -26.35 16.61 -5.65
C GLU A 185 -26.74 18.10 -5.76
N HIS A 186 -26.28 18.93 -4.82
CA HIS A 186 -26.52 20.37 -4.84
C HIS A 186 -25.51 21.14 -5.69
N TRP A 187 -24.49 20.48 -6.24
CA TRP A 187 -23.49 21.14 -7.07
C TRP A 187 -24.07 21.56 -8.44
N PRO A 188 -23.72 22.75 -8.94
CA PRO A 188 -24.34 23.31 -10.14
C PRO A 188 -23.95 22.59 -11.44
N ASP A 189 -22.74 22.03 -11.51
CA ASP A 189 -22.22 21.39 -12.71
C ASP A 189 -22.53 19.88 -12.71
N PRO A 190 -23.35 19.36 -13.66
CA PRO A 190 -23.65 17.93 -13.75
C PRO A 190 -22.40 17.05 -13.96
N ARG A 191 -21.37 17.53 -14.65
CA ARG A 191 -20.12 16.77 -14.86
C ARG A 191 -19.33 16.62 -13.58
N HIS A 192 -19.34 17.66 -12.73
CA HIS A 192 -18.71 17.56 -11.42
C HIS A 192 -19.44 16.56 -10.52
N ARG A 193 -20.78 16.53 -10.59
CA ARG A 193 -21.60 15.56 -9.85
C ARG A 193 -21.30 14.12 -10.25
N GLU A 194 -21.32 13.83 -11.54
CA GLU A 194 -21.01 12.50 -12.09
C GLU A 194 -19.61 12.03 -11.66
N MET A 195 -18.60 12.91 -11.76
CA MET A 195 -17.22 12.56 -11.41
C MET A 195 -17.01 12.37 -9.91
N ALA A 196 -17.64 13.19 -9.07
CA ALA A 196 -17.59 13.04 -7.62
C ALA A 196 -18.26 11.73 -7.19
N ARG A 197 -19.48 11.47 -7.70
CA ARG A 197 -20.22 10.23 -7.45
C ARG A 197 -19.39 8.99 -7.79
N PHE A 198 -18.86 8.94 -9.01
CA PHE A 198 -18.01 7.82 -9.45
C PHE A 198 -16.81 7.63 -8.51
N SER A 199 -16.14 8.72 -8.12
CA SER A 199 -14.94 8.64 -7.28
C SER A 199 -15.25 8.19 -5.85
N LEU A 200 -16.38 8.65 -5.28
CA LEU A 200 -16.84 8.28 -3.95
C LEU A 200 -17.33 6.82 -3.90
N GLU A 201 -18.15 6.41 -4.87
CA GLU A 201 -18.65 5.03 -4.98
C GLU A 201 -17.48 4.06 -5.19
N PHE A 202 -16.55 4.38 -6.10
CA PHE A 202 -15.33 3.58 -6.30
C PHE A 202 -14.48 3.46 -5.02
N LEU A 203 -14.34 4.56 -4.26
CA LEU A 203 -13.61 4.55 -2.98
C LEU A 203 -14.30 3.65 -1.94
N ALA A 204 -15.62 3.71 -1.83
CA ALA A 204 -16.40 2.87 -0.91
C ALA A 204 -16.29 1.38 -1.27
N ASP A 205 -16.52 1.04 -2.55
CA ASP A 205 -16.43 -0.34 -3.03
C ASP A 205 -15.05 -0.93 -2.74
N LEU A 206 -13.98 -0.18 -3.06
CA LEU A 206 -12.61 -0.62 -2.82
C LEU A 206 -12.30 -0.79 -1.32
N ALA A 207 -12.76 0.13 -0.48
CA ALA A 207 -12.55 0.05 0.97
C ALA A 207 -13.23 -1.18 1.58
N VAL A 208 -14.48 -1.46 1.19
CA VAL A 208 -15.23 -2.63 1.66
C VAL A 208 -14.59 -3.93 1.17
N GLU A 209 -14.24 -4.01 -0.12
CA GLU A 209 -13.68 -5.22 -0.70
C GLU A 209 -12.28 -5.54 -0.15
N GLN A 210 -11.48 -4.52 0.11
CA GLN A 210 -10.05 -4.72 0.28
C GLN A 210 -9.51 -4.38 1.66
N ASN A 211 -10.15 -3.51 2.44
CA ASN A 211 -9.53 -2.94 3.65
C ASN A 211 -10.52 -2.82 4.83
N ASP A 212 -11.47 -3.76 4.97
CA ASP A 212 -12.45 -3.79 6.06
C ASP A 212 -13.20 -2.44 6.24
N ASP A 213 -13.59 -1.85 5.11
CA ASP A 213 -14.26 -0.55 5.02
C ASP A 213 -13.42 0.62 5.60
N GLN A 214 -12.09 0.50 5.52
CA GLN A 214 -11.15 1.56 5.88
C GLN A 214 -10.41 2.09 4.64
N ALA A 215 -10.04 3.37 4.66
CA ALA A 215 -9.16 3.94 3.65
C ALA A 215 -8.29 5.07 4.20
N LEU A 216 -7.06 5.15 3.70
CA LEU A 216 -6.30 6.39 3.75
C LEU A 216 -6.77 7.27 2.60
N VAL A 217 -7.38 8.40 2.93
CA VAL A 217 -7.94 9.33 1.94
C VAL A 217 -7.16 10.64 1.91
N SER A 218 -7.15 11.28 0.74
CA SER A 218 -6.59 12.60 0.47
C SER A 218 -7.49 13.38 -0.49
N PRO A 219 -7.30 14.69 -0.64
CA PRO A 219 -7.96 15.45 -1.70
C PRO A 219 -7.67 14.94 -3.12
N LEU A 220 -6.58 14.20 -3.36
CA LEU A 220 -6.29 13.65 -4.69
C LEU A 220 -7.23 12.49 -5.07
N ASP A 221 -7.79 11.81 -4.06
CA ASP A 221 -8.69 10.67 -4.24
C ASP A 221 -10.12 11.12 -4.55
N MET A 222 -10.44 12.38 -4.26
CA MET A 222 -11.75 12.99 -4.48
C MET A 222 -11.99 13.38 -5.94
N GLY A 223 -11.61 12.53 -6.90
CA GLY A 223 -11.82 12.76 -8.34
C GLY A 223 -10.78 13.68 -8.98
N ARG A 224 -9.75 13.09 -9.59
CA ARG A 224 -8.56 13.78 -10.15
C ARG A 224 -8.84 15.01 -11.03
N LYS A 225 -9.91 15.01 -11.82
CA LYS A 225 -10.22 16.13 -12.74
C LYS A 225 -11.18 17.17 -12.12
N LEU A 226 -11.59 17.01 -10.86
CA LEU A 226 -12.36 18.02 -10.15
C LEU A 226 -11.48 19.23 -9.78
N PRO A 227 -12.04 20.46 -9.78
CA PRO A 227 -11.39 21.63 -9.19
C PRO A 227 -10.89 21.34 -7.78
N SER A 228 -9.72 21.91 -7.39
CA SER A 228 -9.14 21.66 -6.05
C SER A 228 -10.10 22.00 -4.92
N ALA A 229 -10.87 23.09 -5.04
CA ALA A 229 -11.85 23.48 -4.03
C ALA A 229 -12.92 22.40 -3.78
N LEU A 230 -13.43 21.77 -4.85
CA LEU A 230 -14.42 20.68 -4.72
C LEU A 230 -13.81 19.41 -4.14
N ARG A 231 -12.53 19.14 -4.46
CA ARG A 231 -11.78 18.03 -3.88
C ARG A 231 -11.55 18.20 -2.38
N GLU A 232 -11.20 19.42 -1.97
CA GLU A 232 -11.05 19.77 -0.55
C GLU A 232 -12.40 19.72 0.19
N GLU A 233 -13.49 20.17 -0.45
CA GLU A 233 -14.85 20.08 0.11
C GLU A 233 -15.26 18.63 0.39
N LEU A 234 -15.05 17.72 -0.57
CA LEU A 234 -15.34 16.29 -0.39
C LEU A 234 -14.48 15.64 0.70
N PHE A 235 -13.17 15.92 0.69
CA PHE A 235 -12.24 15.40 1.69
C PHE A 235 -12.65 15.85 3.11
N GLU A 236 -12.99 17.13 3.28
CA GLU A 236 -13.48 17.65 4.55
C GLU A 236 -14.84 17.08 4.95
N ALA A 237 -15.74 16.88 3.99
CA ALA A 237 -17.05 16.28 4.24
C ALA A 237 -16.90 14.85 4.78
N LEU A 238 -16.12 13.99 4.10
CA LEU A 238 -15.84 12.62 4.55
C LEU A 238 -15.23 12.58 5.96
N ARG A 239 -14.29 13.50 6.24
CA ARG A 239 -13.61 13.59 7.53
C ARG A 239 -14.53 14.05 8.67
N ARG A 240 -15.47 14.94 8.38
CA ARG A 240 -16.39 15.52 9.37
C ARG A 240 -17.62 14.67 9.62
N THR A 241 -17.97 13.75 8.72
CA THR A 241 -19.05 12.80 8.95
C THR A 241 -18.73 12.00 10.21
N PRO A 242 -19.52 12.13 11.28
CA PRO A 242 -19.27 11.38 12.49
C PRO A 242 -19.49 9.90 12.25
N SER A 243 -18.61 9.13 12.84
CA SER A 243 -18.69 7.71 13.12
C SER A 243 -19.87 7.29 14.01
N ASP A 244 -20.84 8.16 14.32
CA ASP A 244 -21.88 7.86 15.31
C ASP A 244 -23.25 8.33 14.83
N THR A 245 -24.08 7.37 14.45
CA THR A 245 -25.53 7.51 14.35
C THR A 245 -26.16 6.61 15.41
N SER A 246 -26.25 7.04 16.66
CA SER A 246 -26.93 6.26 17.70
C SER A 246 -28.01 7.10 18.39
N PRO A 247 -29.16 6.53 18.85
CA PRO A 247 -29.38 5.11 19.18
C PRO A 247 -30.74 4.50 18.71
N GLY A 248 -30.77 3.21 18.33
CA GLY A 248 -32.02 2.43 18.38
C GLY A 248 -32.23 1.28 17.38
N ARG A 249 -31.69 0.10 17.69
CA ARG A 249 -32.48 -1.14 17.58
C ARG A 249 -31.97 -2.15 18.61
N ALA A 250 -32.76 -2.29 19.67
CA ALA A 250 -32.60 -3.35 20.64
C ALA A 250 -32.56 -4.71 19.94
N VAL A 251 -31.51 -5.49 20.17
CA VAL A 251 -31.63 -6.94 20.16
C VAL A 251 -32.28 -7.28 21.51
N PRO A 252 -33.52 -7.82 21.55
CA PRO A 252 -34.08 -8.26 22.81
C PRO A 252 -33.19 -9.39 23.36
N PRO A 253 -32.92 -9.44 24.67
CA PRO A 253 -32.24 -10.58 25.25
C PRO A 253 -33.09 -11.83 24.98
N HIS A 254 -32.44 -12.88 24.49
CA HIS A 254 -33.03 -14.22 24.44
C HIS A 254 -33.62 -14.55 25.81
N ALA A 255 -34.94 -14.63 25.89
CA ALA A 255 -35.60 -15.20 27.06
C ALA A 255 -35.21 -16.69 27.17
N PRO A 256 -34.85 -17.18 28.36
CA PRO A 256 -34.65 -18.61 28.55
C PRO A 256 -35.98 -19.34 28.35
N ALA A 257 -35.93 -20.48 27.65
CA ALA A 257 -37.08 -21.35 27.42
C ALA A 257 -37.73 -21.77 28.76
N PRO A 258 -39.06 -21.82 28.86
CA PRO A 258 -39.70 -22.38 30.03
C PRO A 258 -39.43 -23.88 30.12
N ALA A 259 -38.95 -24.33 31.28
CA ALA A 259 -39.02 -25.73 31.65
C ALA A 259 -40.51 -26.14 31.71
N GLY A 260 -40.91 -27.05 30.82
CA GLY A 260 -42.22 -27.68 30.87
C GLY A 260 -42.30 -28.72 32.00
N PRO A 261 -43.52 -29.06 32.45
CA PRO A 261 -43.77 -30.04 33.51
C PRO A 261 -43.39 -31.47 33.11
#